data_AF-A0ABD0QGJ7-F1
#
_entry.id   AF-A0ABD0QGJ7-F1
#
_cell.length_a   1.000
_cell.length_b   1.000
_cell.length_c   1.000
_cell.angle_alpha   90.00
_cell.angle_beta   90.00
_cell.angle_gamma   90.00
#
_symmetry.space_group_name_H-M   'P 1'
#
loop_
_entity.id
_entity.type
_entity.pdbx_description
1 polymer ?
#
loop_
_entity_poly.entity_id
_entity_poly.type
_entity_poly.pdbx_seq_one_letter_code
_entity_poly.pdbx_strand_id
1 'polypeptide(L)' 'VNPPYYVRLVELVPHPETLPAVMDVAYSLMTDVGQAPVRLRKEIDGFALNRVQYAIIAESWRLVQ' A
#
# COMPACT_ATOMS: atom_id res chain seq x y z
N VAL A 1 3.88 -3.88 5.08
CA VAL A 1 3.12 -5.12 5.39
C VAL A 1 3.90 -5.92 6.43
N ASN A 2 3.28 -6.70 7.31
CA ASN A 2 3.99 -7.46 8.35
C ASN A 2 4.40 -8.87 7.86
N PRO A 3 5.60 -9.38 8.18
CA PRO A 3 6.75 -8.67 8.74
C PRO A 3 7.49 -7.82 7.69
N PRO A 4 7.76 -6.52 7.96
CA PRO A 4 8.27 -5.58 6.96
C PRO A 4 9.70 -5.88 6.47
N TYR A 5 10.44 -6.70 7.21
CA TYR A 5 11.77 -7.16 6.79
C TYR A 5 11.69 -8.14 5.61
N TYR A 6 10.66 -8.98 5.57
CA TYR A 6 10.49 -10.00 4.53
C TYR A 6 9.45 -9.58 3.48
N VAL A 7 8.39 -8.88 3.89
CA VAL A 7 7.34 -8.40 3.00
C VAL A 7 7.56 -6.92 2.73
N ARG A 8 8.20 -6.64 1.60
CA ARG A 8 8.79 -5.33 1.27
C ARG A 8 7.81 -4.30 0.71
N LEU A 9 6.52 -4.62 0.61
CA LEU A 9 5.53 -3.70 0.06
C LEU A 9 5.28 -2.52 1.01
N VAL A 10 5.39 -1.31 0.46
CA VAL A 10 5.04 -0.04 1.12
C VAL A 10 4.06 0.74 0.24
N GLU A 11 2.88 1.05 0.78
CA GLU A 11 1.90 1.89 0.08
C GLU A 11 2.11 3.35 0.46
N LEU A 12 2.53 4.18 -0.51
CA LEU A 12 2.63 5.62 -0.33
C LEU A 12 1.31 6.28 -0.72
N VAL A 13 0.66 6.92 0.24
CA VAL A 13 -0.67 7.49 0.10
C VAL A 13 -0.62 9.00 0.34
N PRO A 14 -0.83 9.84 -0.69
CA PRO A 14 -0.79 11.30 -0.52
C PRO A 14 -2.10 11.82 0.09
N HIS A 15 -1.98 12.78 1.01
CA HIS A 15 -3.06 13.72 1.33
C HIS A 15 -3.24 14.71 0.16
N PRO A 16 -4.42 15.31 -0.07
CA PRO A 16 -4.62 16.31 -1.14
C PRO A 16 -3.62 17.48 -1.14
N GLU A 17 -3.10 17.86 0.03
CA GLU A 17 -2.10 18.93 0.19
C GLU A 17 -0.64 18.42 0.14
N THR A 18 -0.42 17.11 -0.02
CA THR A 18 0.93 16.54 -0.13
C THR A 18 1.57 16.99 -1.43
N LEU A 19 2.68 17.72 -1.34
CA LEU A 19 3.43 18.14 -2.50
C LEU A 19 4.02 16.94 -3.26
N PRO A 20 4.04 16.95 -4.61
CA PRO A 20 4.63 15.87 -5.40
C PRO A 20 6.06 15.53 -5.00
N ALA A 21 6.88 16.54 -4.69
CA ALA A 21 8.26 16.37 -4.26
C ALA A 21 8.39 15.52 -2.97
N VAL A 22 7.43 15.62 -2.05
CA VAL A 22 7.43 14.80 -0.82
C VAL A 22 7.20 13.33 -1.16
N MET A 23 6.31 13.05 -2.12
CA MET A 23 6.09 11.69 -2.61
C MET A 23 7.31 11.12 -3.34
N ASP A 24 8.05 11.95 -4.07
CA ASP A 24 9.31 11.56 -4.72
C ASP A 24 10.40 11.23 -3.70
N VAL A 25 10.54 12.04 -2.66
CA VAL A 25 11.48 11.78 -1.56
C VAL A 25 11.11 10.49 -0.83
N ALA A 26 9.83 10.30 -0.47
CA ALA A 26 9.38 9.09 0.21
C ALA A 26 9.60 7.83 -0.65
N TYR A 27 9.34 7.92 -1.95
CA TYR A 27 9.59 6.82 -2.88
C TYR A 27 11.07 6.46 -2.96
N SER A 28 11.94 7.46 -3.07
CA SER A 28 13.39 7.25 -3.16
C SER A 28 13.91 6.64 -1.87
N LEU A 29 13.54 7.22 -0.71
CA LEU A 29 13.93 6.72 0.61
C LEU A 29 13.55 5.25 0.82
N MET A 30 12.31 4.87 0.48
CA MET A 30 11.84 3.48 0.64
C MET A 30 12.60 2.54 -0.30
N THR A 31 12.89 2.97 -1.52
CA THR A 31 13.69 2.20 -2.48
C THR A 31 15.12 1.99 -1.97
N ASP A 32 15.74 3.04 -1.42
CA ASP A 32 17.13 3.02 -0.92
C ASP A 32 17.31 2.06 0.27
N VAL A 33 16.29 1.94 1.13
CA VAL A 33 16.29 0.96 2.23
C VAL A 33 15.83 -0.45 1.80
N GLY A 34 15.74 -0.69 0.49
CA GLY A 34 15.43 -2.00 -0.10
C GLY A 34 13.96 -2.38 -0.07
N GLN A 35 13.05 -1.47 0.28
CA GLN A 35 11.60 -1.69 0.20
C GLN A 35 11.11 -1.56 -1.25
N ALA A 36 9.87 -1.98 -1.50
CA ALA A 36 9.18 -1.91 -2.77
C ALA A 36 7.98 -0.93 -2.64
N PRO A 37 8.23 0.40 -2.71
CA PRO A 37 7.16 1.39 -2.60
C PRO A 37 6.27 1.42 -3.84
N VAL A 38 4.97 1.61 -3.62
CA VAL A 38 3.97 1.88 -4.67
C VAL A 38 3.23 3.17 -4.35
N ARG A 39 2.93 3.99 -5.37
CA ARG A 39 2.23 5.27 -5.19
C ARG A 39 0.73 5.10 -5.45
N LEU A 40 -0.09 5.39 -4.46
CA LEU A 40 -1.52 5.58 -4.66
C LEU A 40 -1.78 7.01 -5.13
N ARG A 41 -2.77 7.18 -6.02
CA ARG A 41 -3.11 8.51 -6.59
C ARG A 41 -3.89 9.39 -5.62
N LYS A 42 -4.59 8.77 -4.67
CA LYS A 42 -5.42 9.41 -3.67
C LYS A 42 -5.61 8.47 -2.50
N GLU A 43 -5.99 9.02 -1.36
CA GLU A 43 -6.48 8.26 -0.23
C GLU A 43 -7.77 7.49 -0.59
N ILE A 44 -7.86 6.25 -0.11
CA ILE A 44 -9.03 5.38 -0.25
C ILE A 44 -9.08 4.42 0.94
N ASP A 45 -10.29 4.15 1.42
CA ASP A 45 -10.49 3.20 2.51
C ASP A 45 -9.85 1.84 2.21
N GLY A 46 -8.97 1.42 3.12
CA GLY A 46 -8.24 0.16 3.04
C GLY A 46 -7.04 0.15 2.08
N PHE A 47 -6.70 1.27 1.42
CA PHE A 47 -5.62 1.35 0.44
C PHE A 47 -5.73 0.28 -0.65
N ALA A 48 -4.67 -0.11 -1.36
CA ALA A 48 -4.79 -1.10 -2.42
C ALA A 48 -4.76 -2.53 -1.86
N LEU A 49 -3.81 -2.83 -0.97
CA LEU A 49 -3.60 -4.19 -0.46
C LEU A 49 -4.83 -4.73 0.28
N ASN A 50 -5.37 -3.98 1.26
CA ASN A 50 -6.49 -4.52 2.03
C ASN A 50 -7.75 -4.65 1.17
N ARG A 51 -7.94 -3.81 0.15
CA ARG A 51 -9.10 -3.94 -0.76
C ARG A 51 -9.06 -5.25 -1.54
N VAL A 52 -7.90 -5.61 -2.08
CA VAL A 52 -7.72 -6.91 -2.76
C VAL A 52 -7.89 -8.05 -1.77
N GLN A 53 -7.28 -7.94 -0.59
CA GLN A 53 -7.39 -8.94 0.47
C GLN A 53 -8.85 -9.17 0.90
N TYR A 54 -9.61 -8.11 1.16
CA TYR A 54 -11.01 -8.21 1.56
C TYR A 54 -11.90 -8.79 0.46
N ALA A 55 -11.63 -8.49 -0.81
CA ALA A 55 -12.36 -9.09 -1.92
C ALA A 55 -12.18 -10.62 -1.96
N ILE A 56 -10.94 -11.10 -1.79
CA ILE A 56 -10.62 -12.53 -1.74
C ILE A 56 -11.26 -13.19 -0.51
N ILE A 57 -11.15 -12.57 0.66
CA ILE A 57 -11.74 -13.09 1.91
C ILE A 57 -13.27 -13.20 1.77
N ALA A 58 -13.92 -12.17 1.21
CA ALA A 58 -15.37 -12.15 1.06
C ALA A 58 -15.88 -13.31 0.17
N GLU A 59 -15.17 -13.62 -0.91
CA GLU A 59 -15.52 -14.77 -1.76
C GLU A 59 -15.21 -16.09 -1.09
N SER A 60 -14.04 -16.20 -0.45
CA SER A 60 -13.66 -17.41 0.29
C SER A 60 -14.68 -17.74 1.37
N TRP A 61 -15.23 -16.72 2.05
CA TRP A 61 -16.26 -16.90 3.06
C TRP A 61 -17.59 -17.43 2.50
N ARG A 62 -18.03 -16.90 1.34
CA ARG A 62 -19.25 -17.38 0.66
C ARG A 62 -19.17 -18.83 0.22
N LEU A 63 -17.97 -19.33 -0.07
CA LEU A 63 -17.75 -20.73 -0.47
C LEU A 63 -17.76 -21.71 0.70
N VAL A 64 -17.50 -21.23 1.92
CA VAL A 64 -17.38 -22.08 3.13
C VAL A 64 -18.64 -22.03 4.00
N GLN A 65 -19.46 -20.98 3.88
CA GLN A 65 -20.81 -20.94 4.47
C GLN A 65 -21.75 -21.96 3.83
#